data_AF-A0A7S2M3I9-F1
#
_entry.id   AF-A0A7S2M3I9-F1
#
_cell.length_a   1.000
_cell.length_b   1.000
_cell.length_c   1.000
_cell.angle_alpha   90.00
_cell.angle_beta   90.00
_cell.angle_gamma   90.00
#
_symmetry.space_group_name_H-M   'P 1'
#
loop_
_entity.id
_entity.type
_entity.pdbx_description
1 polymer ?
#
loop_
_entity_poly.entity_id
_entity_poly.type
_entity_poly.pdbx_seq_one_letter_code
_entity_poly.pdbx_strand_id
1 'polypeptide(L)'
;AGRLLFAHNGMVGDFARVRRKLIAGLTEYAFDVAVEHSCIDSSVAFAIFLTELGVRSEEDALREWTADDMCGALQRTVERIVDAVAGQDESLLNFVICDGQRIVACRYATAPALNEGAEEDIQPLGA
;
A
#
# COMPACT_ATOMS: atom_id res chain seq x y z
N ALA A 1 9.80 9.25 -9.19
CA ALA A 1 10.67 9.47 -8.01
C ALA A 1 12.06 8.91 -8.29
N GLY A 2 12.94 9.70 -8.91
CA GLY A 2 14.34 9.31 -9.16
C GLY A 2 14.48 7.97 -9.89
N ARG A 3 15.27 7.05 -9.31
CA ARG A 3 15.58 5.73 -9.89
C ARG A 3 14.60 4.62 -9.51
N LEU A 4 13.62 4.91 -8.65
CA LEU A 4 12.68 3.94 -8.14
C LEU A 4 11.47 3.80 -9.06
N LEU A 5 11.19 2.57 -9.49
CA LEU A 5 9.96 2.15 -10.14
C LEU A 5 9.09 1.40 -9.14
N PHE A 6 7.79 1.66 -9.17
CA PHE A 6 6.80 0.98 -8.33
C PHE A 6 5.60 0.56 -9.19
N ALA A 7 5.19 -0.69 -9.03
CA ALA A 7 3.97 -1.21 -9.62
C ALA A 7 3.10 -1.86 -8.55
N HIS A 8 1.80 -1.60 -8.64
CA HIS A 8 0.78 -2.19 -7.78
C HIS A 8 -0.26 -2.89 -8.64
N ASN A 9 -0.54 -4.15 -8.30
CA ASN A 9 -1.66 -4.89 -8.86
C ASN A 9 -2.63 -5.28 -7.76
N GLY A 10 -3.84 -4.71 -7.81
CA GLY A 10 -4.86 -4.93 -6.81
C GLY A 10 -5.49 -3.61 -6.38
N MET A 11 -5.88 -3.54 -5.11
CA MET A 11 -6.54 -2.37 -4.55
C MET A 11 -6.32 -2.24 -3.04
N VAL A 12 -6.42 -1.02 -2.54
CA VAL A 12 -6.61 -0.77 -1.10
C VAL A 12 -8.11 -0.74 -0.78
N GLY A 13 -8.53 -1.55 0.20
CA GLY A 13 -9.92 -1.66 0.63
C GLY A 13 -10.48 -0.33 1.17
N ASP A 14 -11.68 0.04 0.70
CA ASP A 14 -12.32 1.34 0.91
C ASP A 14 -11.34 2.52 0.97
N PHE A 15 -10.50 2.61 -0.07
CA PHE A 15 -9.47 3.63 -0.17
C PHE A 15 -10.02 5.05 0.00
N ALA A 16 -11.23 5.34 -0.48
CA ALA A 16 -11.83 6.66 -0.34
C ALA A 16 -11.95 7.12 1.13
N ARG A 17 -12.32 6.19 2.03
CA ARG A 17 -12.42 6.43 3.47
C ARG A 17 -11.05 6.57 4.12
N VAL A 18 -10.10 5.71 3.78
CA VAL A 18 -8.79 5.65 4.47
C VAL A 18 -7.74 6.58 3.87
N ARG A 19 -7.93 7.10 2.65
CA ARG A 19 -6.95 7.92 1.91
C ARG A 19 -6.44 9.10 2.72
N ARG A 20 -7.31 9.84 3.41
CA ARG A 20 -6.89 11.01 4.21
C ARG A 20 -5.97 10.60 5.36
N LYS A 21 -6.23 9.47 6.02
CA LYS A 21 -5.40 8.92 7.10
C LYS A 21 -4.04 8.49 6.55
N LEU A 22 -4.03 7.81 5.40
CA LEU A 22 -2.81 7.34 4.75
C LEU A 22 -1.89 8.50 4.33
N ILE A 23 -2.47 9.56 3.75
CA ILE A 23 -1.76 10.76 3.29
C ILE A 23 -1.19 11.58 4.46
N ALA A 24 -1.89 11.64 5.62
CA ALA A 24 -1.51 12.50 6.73
C ALA A 24 -0.12 12.21 7.35
N GLY A 25 0.43 11.01 7.15
CA GLY A 25 1.75 10.63 7.66
C GLY A 25 2.84 10.58 6.58
N LEU A 26 2.63 11.19 5.41
CA LEU A 26 3.64 11.25 4.35
C LEU A 26 4.66 12.36 4.63
N THR A 27 5.89 12.18 4.14
CA THR A 27 6.84 13.30 3.99
C THR A 27 6.32 14.28 2.92
N GLU A 28 6.79 15.52 2.94
CA GLU A 28 6.42 16.53 1.93
C GLU A 28 6.73 16.03 0.51
N TYR A 29 7.94 15.52 0.29
CA TYR A 29 8.33 14.95 -1.01
C TYR A 29 7.42 13.79 -1.44
N ALA A 30 7.11 12.85 -0.55
CA ALA A 30 6.24 11.74 -0.88
C ALA A 30 4.78 12.18 -1.13
N PHE A 31 4.31 13.20 -0.41
CA PHE A 31 3.01 13.81 -0.63
C PHE A 31 2.90 14.40 -2.03
N ASP A 32 3.91 15.15 -2.48
CA ASP A 32 3.94 15.73 -3.83
C ASP A 32 3.89 14.64 -4.90
N VAL A 33 4.67 13.55 -4.74
CA VAL A 33 4.61 12.38 -5.63
C VAL A 33 3.20 11.78 -5.68
N ALA A 34 2.51 11.65 -4.54
CA ALA A 34 1.14 11.13 -4.54
C ALA A 34 0.19 12.06 -5.32
N VAL A 35 0.29 13.37 -5.12
CA VAL A 35 -0.55 14.40 -5.76
C VAL A 35 -0.33 14.46 -7.27
N GLU A 36 0.92 14.49 -7.72
CA GLU A 36 1.28 14.47 -9.15
C GLU A 36 0.71 13.25 -9.87
N HIS A 37 0.60 12.13 -9.16
CA HIS A 37 0.01 10.89 -9.64
C HIS A 37 -1.45 10.70 -9.17
N SER A 38 -2.20 11.79 -9.06
CA SER A 38 -3.67 11.83 -8.87
C SER A 38 -4.20 11.18 -7.59
N CYS A 39 -3.36 10.96 -6.57
CA CYS A 39 -3.73 10.39 -5.27
C CYS A 39 -4.61 9.12 -5.38
N ILE A 40 -4.37 8.29 -6.38
CA ILE A 40 -4.95 6.95 -6.46
C ILE A 40 -4.26 6.04 -5.43
N ASP A 41 -4.87 4.90 -5.14
CA ASP A 41 -4.37 3.96 -4.13
C ASP A 41 -2.91 3.54 -4.38
N SER A 42 -2.57 3.31 -5.64
CA SER A 42 -1.26 2.89 -6.09
C SER A 42 -0.20 3.98 -5.90
N SER A 43 -0.54 5.25 -6.17
CA SER A 43 0.39 6.36 -5.97
C SER A 43 0.54 6.73 -4.50
N VAL A 44 -0.52 6.61 -3.70
CA VAL A 44 -0.43 6.76 -2.24
C VAL A 44 0.38 5.62 -1.61
N ALA A 45 0.20 4.37 -2.05
CA ALA A 45 1.02 3.24 -1.59
C ALA A 45 2.51 3.46 -1.91
N PHE A 46 2.83 3.95 -3.11
CA PHE A 46 4.20 4.30 -3.45
C PHE A 46 4.74 5.44 -2.59
N ALA A 47 3.96 6.48 -2.33
CA ALA A 47 4.35 7.57 -1.45
C ALA A 47 4.60 7.10 0.00
N ILE A 48 3.80 6.17 0.50
CA ILE A 48 4.06 5.53 1.80
C ILE A 48 5.41 4.81 1.75
N PHE A 49 5.66 4.00 0.71
CA PHE A 49 6.94 3.33 0.55
C PHE A 49 8.12 4.31 0.55
N LEU A 50 8.04 5.43 -0.17
CA LEU A 50 9.08 6.47 -0.16
C LEU A 50 9.29 7.05 1.24
N THR A 51 8.20 7.29 1.98
CA THR A 51 8.25 7.75 3.37
C THR A 51 8.94 6.73 4.27
N GLU A 52 8.56 5.45 4.19
CA GLU A 52 9.11 4.37 5.02
C GLU A 52 10.56 4.03 4.66
N LEU A 53 10.97 4.24 3.40
CA LEU A 53 12.35 4.11 2.93
C LEU A 53 13.23 5.28 3.42
N GLY A 54 12.61 6.40 3.80
CA GLY A 54 13.30 7.59 4.28
C GLY A 54 13.69 8.56 3.16
N VAL A 55 13.00 8.51 2.02
CA VAL A 55 13.16 9.49 0.93
C VAL A 55 12.45 10.79 1.32
N ARG A 56 13.22 11.88 1.41
CA ARG A 56 12.71 13.22 1.79
C ARG A 56 12.97 14.28 0.72
N SER A 57 13.69 13.95 -0.34
CA SER A 57 14.06 14.85 -1.42
C SER A 57 14.29 14.08 -2.73
N GLU A 58 14.47 14.81 -3.82
CA GLU A 58 14.87 14.22 -5.11
C GLU A 58 16.26 13.57 -5.05
N GLU A 59 17.20 14.16 -4.30
CA GLU A 59 18.54 13.58 -4.08
C GLU A 59 18.44 12.23 -3.36
N ASP A 60 17.58 12.13 -2.34
CA ASP A 60 17.34 10.86 -1.66
C ASP A 60 16.74 9.80 -2.59
N ALA A 61 15.88 10.21 -3.54
CA ALA A 61 15.28 9.29 -4.52
C ALA A 61 16.30 8.76 -5.56
N LEU A 62 17.48 9.36 -5.64
CA LEU A 62 18.57 8.95 -6.54
C LEU A 62 19.64 8.09 -5.83
N ARG A 63 19.60 7.97 -4.50
CA ARG A 63 20.56 7.14 -3.77
C ARG A 63 20.41 5.66 -4.11
N GLU A 64 21.48 4.89 -3.91
CA GLU A 64 21.41 3.44 -3.93
C GLU A 64 20.82 2.92 -2.61
N TRP A 65 19.93 1.95 -2.72
CA TRP A 65 19.30 1.28 -1.58
C TRP A 65 19.70 -0.18 -1.57
N THR A 66 19.90 -0.75 -0.38
CA THR A 66 20.08 -2.20 -0.28
C THR A 66 18.75 -2.92 -0.46
N ALA A 67 18.80 -4.21 -0.80
CA ALA A 67 17.59 -5.02 -0.85
C ALA A 67 16.87 -5.06 0.52
N ASP A 68 17.63 -5.06 1.62
CA ASP A 68 17.08 -5.09 2.98
C ASP A 68 16.35 -3.78 3.33
N ASP A 69 16.89 -2.62 2.92
CA ASP A 69 16.22 -1.32 3.08
C ASP A 69 14.87 -1.33 2.37
N MET A 70 14.86 -1.79 1.11
CA MET A 70 13.66 -1.86 0.27
C MET A 70 12.64 -2.86 0.82
N CYS A 71 13.07 -4.05 1.27
CA CYS A 71 12.20 -5.04 1.89
C CYS A 71 11.58 -4.51 3.19
N GLY A 72 12.38 -3.87 4.05
CA GLY A 72 11.90 -3.28 5.30
C GLY A 72 10.90 -2.15 5.07
N ALA A 73 11.15 -1.26 4.10
CA ALA A 73 10.22 -0.20 3.72
C ALA A 73 8.92 -0.77 3.14
N LEU A 74 9.00 -1.82 2.32
CA LEU A 74 7.83 -2.49 1.76
C LEU A 74 6.98 -3.17 2.84
N GLN A 75 7.61 -3.84 3.81
CA GLN A 75 6.92 -4.43 4.95
C GLN A 75 6.14 -3.36 5.74
N ARG A 76 6.79 -2.26 6.12
CA ARG A 76 6.13 -1.15 6.84
C ARG A 76 5.01 -0.50 6.03
N THR A 77 5.16 -0.45 4.71
CA THR A 77 4.11 0.02 3.80
C THR A 77 2.86 -0.84 3.90
N VAL A 78 3.03 -2.17 3.85
CA VAL A 78 1.93 -3.12 3.97
C VAL A 78 1.27 -3.00 5.35
N GLU A 79 2.05 -3.02 6.43
CA GLU A 79 1.54 -2.87 7.81
C GLU A 79 0.70 -1.60 7.97
N ARG A 80 1.22 -0.46 7.51
CA ARG A 80 0.52 0.82 7.59
C ARG A 80 -0.79 0.85 6.80
N ILE A 81 -0.85 0.21 5.63
CA ILE A 81 -2.08 0.11 4.84
C ILE A 81 -3.09 -0.78 5.57
N VAL A 82 -2.66 -1.95 6.06
CA VAL A 82 -3.52 -2.89 6.78
C VAL A 82 -4.11 -2.26 8.04
N ASP A 83 -3.29 -1.54 8.82
CA ASP A 83 -3.73 -0.80 10.01
C ASP A 83 -4.69 0.35 9.70
N ALA A 84 -4.59 0.93 8.50
CA ALA A 84 -5.51 1.97 8.05
C ALA A 84 -6.88 1.40 7.68
N VAL A 85 -6.89 0.23 7.02
CA VAL A 85 -8.11 -0.47 6.58
C VAL A 85 -8.82 -1.17 7.74
N ALA A 86 -8.08 -1.62 8.77
CA ALA A 86 -8.62 -2.21 9.99
C ALA A 86 -9.63 -3.36 9.74
N GLY A 87 -9.37 -4.19 8.74
CA GLY A 87 -10.20 -5.37 8.39
C GLY A 87 -11.60 -5.05 7.86
N GLN A 88 -11.89 -3.78 7.57
CA GLN A 88 -13.22 -3.38 7.10
C GLN A 88 -13.51 -3.85 5.68
N ASP A 89 -12.50 -3.86 4.81
CA ASP A 89 -12.63 -4.23 3.40
C ASP A 89 -11.40 -5.03 2.92
N GLU A 90 -11.60 -5.85 1.88
CA GLU A 90 -10.51 -6.60 1.25
C GLU A 90 -9.51 -5.65 0.57
N SER A 91 -8.22 -5.93 0.78
CA SER A 91 -7.10 -5.27 0.10
C SER A 91 -6.25 -6.32 -0.58
N LEU A 92 -5.88 -6.07 -1.83
CA LEU A 92 -4.96 -6.90 -2.60
C LEU A 92 -3.70 -6.08 -2.85
N LEU A 93 -2.66 -6.33 -2.07
CA LEU A 93 -1.42 -5.53 -2.03
C LEU A 93 -0.29 -6.32 -2.70
N ASN A 94 -0.34 -6.41 -4.02
CA ASN A 94 0.74 -7.00 -4.81
C ASN A 94 1.64 -5.89 -5.33
N PHE A 95 2.84 -5.77 -4.77
CA PHE A 95 3.77 -4.69 -5.08
C PHE A 95 5.04 -5.24 -5.71
N VAL A 96 5.56 -4.50 -6.69
CA VAL A 96 6.90 -4.71 -7.27
C VAL A 96 7.63 -3.38 -7.25
N ILE A 97 8.84 -3.38 -6.69
CA ILE A 97 9.71 -2.21 -6.63
C ILE A 97 11.05 -2.55 -7.26
N CYS A 98 11.57 -1.64 -8.08
CA CYS A 98 12.86 -1.77 -8.74
C CYS A 98 13.66 -0.47 -8.60
N ASP A 99 14.96 -0.56 -8.29
CA ASP A 99 15.90 0.59 -8.24
C ASP A 99 16.83 0.67 -9.47
N GLY A 100 16.58 -0.19 -10.47
CA GLY A 100 17.42 -0.37 -11.67
C GLY A 100 18.51 -1.44 -11.53
N GLN A 101 18.77 -1.96 -10.32
CA GLN A 101 19.74 -3.03 -10.06
C GLN A 101 19.11 -4.23 -9.35
N ARG A 102 18.12 -3.99 -8.49
CA ARG A 102 17.46 -4.93 -7.60
C ARG A 102 15.96 -4.83 -7.78
N ILE A 103 15.28 -5.95 -7.57
CA ILE A 103 13.82 -6.02 -7.54
C ILE A 103 13.41 -6.64 -6.21
N VAL A 104 12.46 -6.01 -5.51
CA VAL A 104 11.74 -6.61 -4.40
C VAL A 104 10.27 -6.68 -4.75
N ALA A 105 9.60 -7.73 -4.27
CA ALA A 105 8.17 -7.91 -4.52
C ALA A 105 7.49 -8.46 -3.27
N CYS A 106 6.23 -8.09 -3.09
CA CYS A 106 5.37 -8.73 -2.09
C CYS A 106 4.01 -9.06 -2.68
N ARG A 107 3.38 -10.06 -2.07
CA ARG A 107 1.96 -10.37 -2.22
C ARG A 107 1.36 -10.44 -0.83
N TYR A 108 0.37 -9.61 -0.57
CA TYR A 108 -0.39 -9.63 0.67
C TYR A 108 -1.88 -9.41 0.37
N ALA A 109 -2.76 -10.08 1.11
CA ALA A 109 -4.20 -9.91 0.99
C ALA A 109 -4.84 -9.85 2.37
N THR A 110 -5.79 -8.93 2.58
CA THR A 110 -6.64 -8.93 3.78
C THR A 110 -7.98 -9.58 3.46
N ALA A 111 -8.53 -10.35 4.40
CA ALA A 111 -9.93 -10.74 4.34
C ALA A 111 -10.79 -9.68 5.07
N PRO A 112 -12.03 -9.42 4.62
CA PRO A 112 -12.99 -8.69 5.44
C PRO A 112 -13.18 -9.42 6.77
N ALA A 113 -13.37 -8.68 7.86
CA ALA A 113 -13.81 -9.28 9.10
C ALA A 113 -15.11 -10.06 8.83
N LEU A 114 -15.14 -11.35 9.20
CA LEU A 114 -16.37 -12.13 9.13
C LEU A 114 -17.39 -11.43 10.04
N ASN A 115 -18.47 -10.91 9.46
CA ASN A 115 -19.60 -10.46 10.25
C ASN A 115 -20.17 -11.70 10.95
N GLU A 116 -20.04 -11.80 12.27
CA GLU A 116 -20.61 -12.87 13.10
C GLU A 116 -22.16 -12.93 13.10
N GLY A 117 -22.83 -12.32 12.10
CA GLY A 117 -24.28 -12.24 11.96
C GLY A 117 -24.84 -12.77 10.63
N ALA A 118 -24.01 -13.34 9.75
CA ALA A 118 -24.51 -14.07 8.59
C ALA A 118 -24.72 -15.54 8.97
N GLU A 119 -25.67 -15.82 9.87
CA GLU A 119 -26.31 -17.12 9.86
C GLU A 119 -26.99 -17.24 8.49
N GLU A 120 -26.47 -18.13 7.66
CA GLU A 120 -27.11 -18.51 6.41
C GLU A 120 -28.51 -18.99 6.75
N ASP A 121 -29.51 -18.22 6.32
CA ASP A 121 -30.91 -18.62 6.28
C ASP A 121 -31.04 -19.70 5.20
N ILE A 122 -30.52 -20.89 5.49
CA ILE A 122 -30.71 -22.09 4.67
C ILE A 122 -32.18 -22.47 4.83
N GLN A 123 -33.04 -21.87 4.01
CA GLN A 123 -34.38 -22.39 3.84
C GLN A 123 -34.26 -23.82 3.32
N PRO A 124 -34.80 -24.82 4.03
CA PRO A 124 -34.85 -26.17 3.50
C PRO A 124 -35.67 -26.11 2.21
N LEU A 125 -35.11 -26.59 1.10
CA LEU A 125 -35.92 -26.85 -0.09
C LEU A 125 -37.05 -27.78 0.34
N GLY A 126 -38.27 -27.25 0.29
CA GLY A 126 -39.46 -27.98 0.66
C GLY A 126 -39.73 -29.17 -0.26
N ALA A 127 -40.37 -30.17 0.36
CA ALA A 127 -40.99 -31.40 -0.14
C ALA A 127 -40.04 -32.56 -0.49
#